data_AF-A0A959NAD6-F1
#
_entry.id   AF-A0A959NAD6-F1
#
_cell.length_a   1.000
_cell.length_b   1.000
_cell.length_c   1.000
_cell.angle_alpha   90.00
_cell.angle_beta   90.00
_cell.angle_gamma   90.00
#
_symmetry.space_group_name_H-M   'P 1'
#
loop_
_entity.id
_entity.type
_entity.pdbx_description
1 polymer ?
#
loop_
_entity_poly.entity_id
_entity_poly.type
_entity_poly.pdbx_seq_one_letter_code
_entity_poly.pdbx_strand_id
1 'polypeptide(L)'
;MKIIFFATPDFAIPSLRILHESKHEIIAVVTAPDKPRGRGRSLSVTPIKQFALDNNIPILTPEKLKDENFEKELKKLNADLFVIVAFRILPFNIFTIPPKGSFNLHG
;
A
#
# COMPACT_ATOMS: atom_id res chain seq x y z
N MET A 1 15.00 6.29 3.66
CA MET A 1 13.67 6.88 3.96
C MET A 1 12.67 5.75 3.90
N LYS A 2 11.89 5.60 4.97
CA LYS A 2 10.91 4.52 5.13
C LYS A 2 9.60 4.92 4.48
N ILE A 3 9.10 4.09 3.58
CA ILE A 3 7.90 4.34 2.79
C ILE A 3 6.89 3.22 3.04
N ILE A 4 5.63 3.61 3.21
CA ILE A 4 4.50 2.70 3.01
C ILE A 4 3.85 3.04 1.67
N PHE A 5 3.70 2.02 0.82
CA PHE A 5 3.18 2.18 -0.54
C PHE A 5 1.74 1.68 -0.63
N PHE A 6 0.80 2.55 -0.95
CA PHE A 6 -0.63 2.27 -1.05
C PHE A 6 -1.03 2.16 -2.52
N ALA A 7 -1.42 0.97 -2.97
CA ALA A 7 -1.91 0.75 -4.34
C ALA A 7 -2.70 -0.55 -4.50
N THR A 8 -3.48 -0.65 -5.57
CA THR A 8 -4.20 -1.88 -5.96
C THR A 8 -3.96 -2.33 -7.40
N PRO A 9 -3.99 -1.46 -8.42
CA PRO A 9 -3.85 -1.91 -9.80
C PRO A 9 -2.40 -2.16 -10.19
N ASP A 10 -2.24 -2.91 -11.28
CA ASP A 10 -0.99 -3.15 -12.00
C ASP A 10 -0.30 -1.87 -12.48
N PHE A 11 -1.08 -0.82 -12.80
CA PHE A 11 -0.56 0.50 -13.14
C PHE A 11 0.44 1.07 -12.11
N ALA A 12 0.32 0.70 -10.84
CA ALA A 12 1.23 1.19 -9.79
C ALA A 12 2.54 0.37 -9.66
N ILE A 13 2.68 -0.75 -10.39
CA ILE A 13 3.86 -1.62 -10.34
C ILE A 13 5.14 -0.92 -10.81
N PRO A 14 5.16 -0.15 -11.92
CA PRO A 14 6.38 0.52 -12.34
C PRO A 14 6.94 1.47 -11.27
N SER A 15 6.08 2.26 -10.62
CA SER A 15 6.52 3.18 -9.56
C SER A 15 6.93 2.45 -8.28
N LEU A 16 6.22 1.39 -7.89
CA LEU A 16 6.63 0.53 -6.77
C LEU A 16 8.01 -0.09 -7.00
N ARG A 17 8.26 -0.62 -8.20
CA ARG A 17 9.54 -1.24 -8.56
C ARG A 17 10.69 -0.24 -8.51
N ILE A 18 10.51 0.94 -9.11
CA ILE A 18 11.53 2.01 -9.09
C ILE A 18 11.83 2.43 -7.65
N LEU A 19 10.82 2.55 -6.79
CA LEU A 19 11.04 2.87 -5.38
C LEU A 19 11.75 1.74 -4.63
N HIS A 20 11.41 0.48 -4.91
CA HIS A 20 12.05 -0.69 -4.31
C HIS A 20 13.54 -0.82 -4.69
N GLU A 21 13.89 -0.50 -5.94
CA GLU A 21 15.27 -0.51 -6.45
C GLU A 21 16.07 0.74 -6.06
N SER A 22 15.43 1.73 -5.42
CA SER A 22 16.06 2.98 -5.00
C SER A 22 16.76 2.87 -3.64
N LYS A 23 17.25 4.00 -3.12
CA LYS A 23 17.79 4.10 -1.75
C LYS A 23 16.70 4.19 -0.67
N HIS A 24 15.43 4.10 -1.06
CA HIS A 24 14.30 4.09 -0.14
C HIS A 24 13.99 2.68 0.36
N GLU A 25 13.36 2.59 1.53
CA GLU A 25 12.99 1.33 2.15
C GLU A 25 11.47 1.22 2.11
N ILE A 26 10.94 0.28 1.32
CA ILE A 26 9.51 -0.05 1.34
C ILE A 26 9.27 -0.96 2.55
N ILE A 27 8.83 -0.38 3.65
CA ILE A 27 8.63 -1.13 4.91
C ILE A 27 7.29 -1.86 4.97
N ALA A 28 6.32 -1.47 4.13
CA ALA A 28 5.09 -2.19 3.91
C ALA A 28 4.42 -1.75 2.59
N VAL A 29 3.60 -2.63 2.02
CA VAL A 29 2.59 -2.26 1.03
C VAL A 29 1.19 -2.35 1.64
N VAL A 30 0.31 -1.45 1.21
CA VAL A 30 -1.12 -1.49 1.53
C VAL A 30 -1.89 -1.69 0.23
N THR A 31 -2.68 -2.75 0.16
CA THR A 31 -3.46 -3.08 -1.02
C THR A 31 -4.87 -3.56 -0.66
N ALA A 32 -5.76 -3.62 -1.65
CA ALA A 32 -7.11 -4.13 -1.39
C ALA A 32 -7.05 -5.62 -0.99
N PRO A 33 -7.97 -6.09 -0.12
CA PRO A 33 -8.14 -7.51 0.14
C PRO A 33 -8.34 -8.30 -1.16
N ASP A 34 -7.94 -9.57 -1.15
CA ASP A 34 -8.18 -10.48 -2.26
C ASP A 34 -9.68 -10.56 -2.53
N LYS A 35 -10.07 -10.48 -3.80
CA LYS A 35 -11.48 -10.54 -4.22
C LYS A 35 -11.65 -11.54 -5.35
N PRO A 36 -12.78 -12.25 -5.41
CA PRO A 36 -13.12 -13.06 -6.56
C PRO A 36 -13.13 -12.19 -7.83
N ARG A 37 -12.44 -12.64 -8.88
CA ARG A 37 -12.42 -11.98 -10.20
C ARG A 37 -12.74 -12.99 -11.31
N GLY A 38 -13.31 -12.50 -12.42
CA GLY A 38 -13.62 -13.31 -13.60
C GLY A 38 -14.87 -14.19 -13.48
N ARG A 39 -15.23 -14.86 -14.59
CA ARG A 39 -16.27 -15.91 -14.59
C ARG A 39 -15.67 -17.16 -13.93
N GLY A 40 -16.30 -17.66 -12.87
CA GLY A 40 -15.77 -18.77 -12.05
C GLY A 40 -15.24 -18.34 -10.67
N ARG A 41 -15.13 -17.03 -10.39
CA ARG A 41 -14.87 -16.47 -9.04
C ARG A 41 -13.67 -17.06 -8.29
N SER A 42 -12.59 -17.39 -8.98
CA SER A 42 -11.33 -17.73 -8.30
C SER A 42 -10.81 -16.51 -7.52
N LEU A 43 -10.30 -16.75 -6.31
CA LEU A 43 -9.61 -15.74 -5.51
C LEU A 43 -8.40 -15.23 -6.30
N SER A 44 -8.37 -13.94 -6.59
CA SER A 44 -7.25 -13.28 -7.28
C SER A 44 -6.52 -12.39 -6.28
N VAL A 45 -5.21 -12.62 -6.18
CA VAL A 45 -4.27 -11.74 -5.49
C VAL A 45 -4.11 -10.44 -6.31
N THR A 46 -3.90 -9.30 -5.65
CA THR A 46 -3.63 -8.04 -6.35
C THR A 46 -2.21 -8.03 -6.93
N PRO A 47 -1.94 -7.33 -8.04
CA PRO A 47 -0.59 -7.19 -8.57
C PRO A 47 0.42 -6.68 -7.53
N ILE A 48 -0.02 -5.75 -6.66
CA ILE A 48 0.79 -5.18 -5.58
C ILE A 48 1.10 -6.21 -4.50
N LYS A 49 0.11 -7.03 -4.11
CA LYS A 49 0.32 -8.12 -3.15
C LYS A 49 1.28 -9.17 -3.72
N GLN A 50 1.14 -9.53 -4.99
CA GLN A 50 2.04 -10.47 -5.64
C GLN A 50 3.48 -9.95 -5.63
N PHE A 51 3.70 -8.70 -6.05
CA PHE A 51 5.01 -8.06 -6.00
C PHE A 51 5.61 -8.08 -4.58
N ALA A 52 4.81 -7.79 -3.57
CA ALA A 52 5.28 -7.78 -2.18
C ALA A 52 5.61 -9.19 -1.66
N LEU A 53 4.85 -10.21 -2.04
CA LEU A 53 5.17 -11.61 -1.72
C LEU A 53 6.51 -12.02 -2.35
N ASP A 54 6.71 -11.71 -3.63
CA ASP A 54 7.92 -12.07 -4.37
C ASP A 54 9.19 -11.40 -3.81
N ASN A 55 9.04 -10.24 -3.16
CA ASN A 55 10.14 -9.44 -2.59
C ASN A 55 10.19 -9.45 -1.06
N ASN A 56 9.41 -10.31 -0.39
CA ASN A 56 9.33 -10.41 1.08
C ASN A 56 9.01 -9.08 1.79
N ILE A 57 8.15 -8.26 1.19
CA ILE A 57 7.72 -6.98 1.76
C ILE A 57 6.45 -7.22 2.62
N PRO A 58 6.35 -6.64 3.83
CA PRO A 58 5.14 -6.73 4.64
C PRO A 58 3.90 -6.22 3.90
N ILE A 59 2.78 -6.94 4.01
CA ILE A 59 1.53 -6.63 3.31
C ILE A 59 0.43 -6.34 4.32
N LEU A 60 -0.27 -5.22 4.12
CA LEU A 60 -1.50 -4.89 4.84
C LEU A 60 -2.68 -4.85 3.87
N THR A 61 -3.76 -5.55 4.21
CA THR A 61 -5.00 -5.59 3.41
C THR A 61 -6.21 -5.20 4.26
N PRO A 62 -6.33 -3.93 4.68
CA PRO A 62 -7.44 -3.48 5.52
C PRO A 62 -8.77 -3.58 4.77
N GLU A 63 -9.76 -4.26 5.37
CA GLU A 63 -11.14 -4.21 4.87
C GLU A 63 -11.70 -2.78 5.00
N LYS A 64 -11.49 -2.18 6.17
CA LYS A 64 -11.96 -0.84 6.54
C LYS A 64 -10.77 0.06 6.87
N LEU A 65 -10.67 1.18 6.15
CA LEU A 65 -9.62 2.17 6.41
C LEU A 65 -9.85 2.97 7.70
N LYS A 66 -11.07 2.99 8.24
CA LYS A 66 -11.38 3.67 9.51
C LYS A 66 -11.17 2.78 10.74
N ASP A 67 -10.60 1.59 10.56
CA ASP A 67 -10.32 0.68 11.67
C ASP A 67 -9.15 1.22 12.50
N GLU A 68 -9.36 1.38 13.80
CA GLU A 68 -8.33 1.84 14.73
C GLU A 68 -7.13 0.90 14.81
N ASN A 69 -7.33 -0.41 14.60
CA ASN A 69 -6.23 -1.37 14.59
C ASN A 69 -5.33 -1.14 13.38
N PHE A 70 -5.92 -0.86 12.22
CA PHE A 70 -5.16 -0.50 11.02
C PHE A 70 -4.36 0.80 11.22
N GLU A 71 -4.97 1.82 11.83
CA GLU A 71 -4.26 3.05 12.19
C GLU A 71 -3.09 2.79 13.16
N LYS A 72 -3.30 1.97 14.19
CA LYS A 72 -2.26 1.58 15.16
C LYS A 72 -1.12 0.83 14.49
N GLU A 73 -1.40 -0.07 13.56
CA GLU A 73 -0.38 -0.78 12.77
C GLU A 73 0.45 0.18 11.93
N LEU A 74 -0.20 1.10 11.19
CA LEU A 74 0.50 2.11 10.39
C LEU A 74 1.42 3.00 11.26
N LYS A 75 0.96 3.40 12.44
CA LYS A 75 1.76 4.21 13.38
C LYS A 75 2.99 3.44 13.89
N LYS A 76 2.85 2.15 14.21
CA LYS A 76 3.97 1.31 14.69
C LYS A 76 5.08 1.15 13.65
N LEU A 77 4.73 1.17 12.36
CA LEU A 77 5.70 1.05 11.28
C LEU A 77 6.65 2.25 11.17
N ASN A 78 6.30 3.41 11.75
CA ASN A 78 7.14 4.60 11.79
C ASN A 78 7.68 4.99 10.39
N ALA A 79 6.78 5.06 9.40
CA ALA A 79 7.12 5.49 8.05
C ALA A 79 7.44 6.99 8.02
N ASP A 80 8.37 7.39 7.15
CA ASP A 80 8.67 8.79 6.90
C ASP A 80 7.65 9.43 5.94
N LEU A 81 7.17 8.66 4.96
CA LEU A 81 6.33 9.10 3.85
C LEU A 81 5.34 8.00 3.46
N PHE A 82 4.10 8.37 3.16
CA PHE A 82 3.17 7.49 2.45
C PHE A 82 3.17 7.85 0.97
N VAL A 83 3.29 6.84 0.10
CA VAL A 83 3.16 6.99 -1.35
C VAL A 83 1.88 6.30 -1.79
N ILE A 84 0.98 7.05 -2.43
CA ILE A 84 -0.37 6.59 -2.78
C ILE A 84 -0.52 6.62 -4.30
N VAL A 85 -0.88 5.50 -4.90
CA VAL A 85 -1.07 5.36 -6.35
C VAL A 85 -2.34 4.55 -6.62
N ALA A 86 -3.35 5.18 -7.23
CA ALA A 86 -4.62 4.54 -7.60
C ALA A 86 -5.21 3.69 -6.45
N PHE A 87 -5.34 4.29 -5.27
CA PHE A 87 -5.86 3.66 -4.06
C PHE A 87 -7.12 4.38 -3.56
N ARG A 88 -7.83 3.75 -2.61
CA ARG A 88 -9.00 4.32 -1.93
C ARG A 88 -8.63 5.63 -1.22
N ILE A 89 -9.60 6.53 -1.08
CA ILE A 89 -9.44 7.75 -0.28
C ILE A 89 -9.09 7.38 1.16
N LEU A 90 -7.95 7.87 1.63
CA LEU A 90 -7.51 7.67 3.01
C LEU A 90 -8.21 8.66 3.95
N PRO A 91 -8.68 8.23 5.13
CA PRO A 91 -9.12 9.11 6.20
C PRO A 91 -8.03 10.11 6.63
N PHE A 92 -8.46 11.28 7.13
CA PHE A 92 -7.55 12.36 7.57
C PHE A 92 -6.53 11.91 8.62
N ASN A 93 -6.98 11.14 9.61
CA ASN A 93 -6.14 10.55 10.65
C ASN A 93 -5.09 9.56 10.11
N ILE A 94 -5.23 9.07 8.87
CA ILE A 94 -4.28 8.14 8.26
C ILE A 94 -3.29 8.87 7.36
N PHE A 95 -3.73 9.69 6.41
CA PHE A 95 -2.79 10.31 5.46
C PHE A 95 -1.88 11.36 6.12
N THR A 96 -2.17 11.76 7.36
CA THR A 96 -1.35 12.67 8.17
C THR A 96 -0.40 11.97 9.15
N ILE A 97 -0.40 10.63 9.23
CA ILE A 97 0.51 9.84 10.09
C ILE A 97 2.00 10.13 9.80
N PRO A 98 2.49 10.01 8.55
CA PRO A 98 3.91 10.18 8.26
C PRO A 98 4.34 11.64 8.45
N PRO A 99 5.51 11.91 9.06
CA PRO A 99 5.99 13.26 9.34
C PRO A 99 6.28 14.08 8.07
N LYS A 100 6.58 13.43 6.94
CA LYS A 100 6.74 14.10 5.63
C LYS A 100 5.45 14.13 4.81
N GLY A 101 4.34 13.74 5.41
CA GLY A 101 3.03 13.72 4.78
C GLY A 101 2.82 12.54 3.82
N SER A 102 1.77 12.67 3.02
CA SER A 102 1.40 11.68 2.00
C SER A 102 1.55 12.30 0.62
N PHE A 103 2.17 11.56 -0.29
CA PHE A 103 2.27 11.90 -1.70
C PHE A 103 1.29 11.04 -2.50
N ASN A 104 0.46 11.66 -3.34
CA ASN A 104 -0.45 10.95 -4.24
C ASN A 104 0.00 11.16 -5.68
N LEU A 105 0.29 10.07 -6.39
CA LEU A 105 0.54 10.11 -7.82
C LEU A 105 -0.80 10.07 -8.56
N HIS A 106 -1.15 11.19 -9.17
CA HIS A 106 -2.29 11.34 -10.07
C HIS A 106 -1.78 11.46 -11.52
N GLY A 107 -2.55 10.95 -12.48
CA GLY A 107 -2.27 11.02 -13.91
C GLY A 107 -3.34 11.80 -14.65
#